data_AF-A0A832II25-F1
#
_entry.id   AF-A0A832II25-F1
#
_cell.length_a   1.000
_cell.length_b   1.000
_cell.length_c   1.000
_cell.angle_alpha   90.00
_cell.angle_beta   90.00
_cell.angle_gamma   90.00
#
_symmetry.space_group_name_H-M   'P 1'
#
loop_
_entity.id
_entity.type
_entity.pdbx_description
1 polymer ?
#
loop_
_entity_poly.entity_id
_entity_poly.type
_entity_poly.pdbx_seq_one_letter_code
_entity_poly.pdbx_strand_id
1 'polypeptide(L)'
;MTANLPIDFKNAEQLVAKVLKEYPEARSNDRELIRLVWELQGFRIPRKLLPFYYRVLSPESIRRTRQKLQAQGLFLPEAEKVAKRSLFAMEMRNY
;
A
#
# COMPACT_ATOMS: atom_id res chain seq x y z
N MET A 1 -14.40 -28.35 3.63
CA MET A 1 -14.59 -27.65 2.34
C MET A 1 -14.54 -26.15 2.62
N THR A 2 -13.40 -25.50 2.43
CA THR A 2 -13.31 -24.04 2.61
C THR A 2 -13.87 -23.38 1.36
N ALA A 3 -15.05 -22.76 1.47
CA ALA A 3 -15.62 -21.97 0.40
C ALA A 3 -14.61 -20.90 -0.05
N ASN A 4 -14.25 -20.92 -1.34
CA ASN A 4 -13.48 -19.84 -1.95
C ASN A 4 -14.38 -18.61 -2.05
N LEU A 5 -14.39 -17.80 -0.99
CA LEU A 5 -15.00 -16.47 -1.04
C LEU A 5 -14.34 -15.66 -2.17
N PRO A 6 -15.10 -14.87 -2.95
CA PRO A 6 -14.53 -13.98 -3.93
C PRO A 6 -13.59 -13.00 -3.23
N ILE A 7 -12.38 -12.84 -3.77
CA ILE A 7 -11.39 -11.90 -3.23
C ILE A 7 -11.90 -10.49 -3.50
N ASP A 8 -12.11 -9.71 -2.46
CA ASP A 8 -12.29 -8.27 -2.62
C ASP A 8 -10.92 -7.64 -2.87
N PHE A 9 -10.67 -7.26 -4.12
CA PHE A 9 -9.41 -6.60 -4.53
C PHE A 9 -9.22 -5.20 -3.93
N LYS A 10 -10.20 -4.67 -3.19
CA LYS A 10 -10.08 -3.44 -2.41
C LYS A 10 -9.80 -3.70 -0.93
N ASN A 11 -9.93 -4.94 -0.46
CA ASN A 11 -9.61 -5.31 0.92
C ASN A 11 -8.12 -5.68 1.04
N ALA A 12 -7.33 -4.74 1.58
CA ALA A 12 -5.90 -4.93 1.75
C ALA A 12 -5.54 -6.12 2.66
N GLU A 13 -6.29 -6.34 3.74
CA GLU A 13 -6.03 -7.43 4.69
C GLU A 13 -6.20 -8.79 4.02
N GLN A 14 -7.29 -8.99 3.26
CA GLN A 14 -7.53 -10.23 2.54
C GLN A 14 -6.46 -10.52 1.49
N LEU A 15 -6.05 -9.50 0.72
CA LEU A 15 -5.01 -9.63 -0.30
C LEU A 15 -3.66 -9.98 0.32
N VAL A 16 -3.26 -9.28 1.39
CA VAL A 16 -2.00 -9.54 2.10
C VAL A 16 -2.02 -10.95 2.70
N ALA A 17 -3.09 -11.33 3.40
CA ALA A 17 -3.22 -12.66 3.99
C ALA A 17 -3.12 -13.78 2.94
N LYS A 18 -3.74 -13.60 1.77
CA LYS A 18 -3.63 -14.53 0.65
C LYS A 18 -2.19 -14.64 0.15
N VAL A 19 -1.52 -13.52 -0.11
CA VAL A 19 -0.13 -13.51 -0.60
C VAL A 19 0.81 -14.17 0.43
N LEU A 20 0.69 -13.85 1.71
CA LEU A 20 1.55 -14.44 2.76
C LEU A 20 1.31 -15.94 2.98
N LYS A 21 0.11 -16.44 2.64
CA LYS A 21 -0.21 -17.87 2.66
C LYS A 21 0.40 -18.59 1.45
N GLU A 22 0.33 -17.99 0.26
CA GLU A 22 0.79 -18.60 -1.00
C GLU A 22 2.31 -18.46 -1.22
N TYR A 23 2.92 -17.40 -0.71
CA TYR A 23 4.33 -17.04 -0.93
C TYR A 23 5.03 -16.79 0.42
N PRO A 24 5.51 -17.84 1.12
CA PRO A 24 6.15 -17.70 2.42
C PRO A 24 7.37 -16.77 2.42
N GLU A 25 8.10 -16.67 1.31
CA GLU A 25 9.25 -15.78 1.12
C GLU A 25 8.91 -14.29 1.25
N ALA A 26 7.63 -13.93 1.04
CA ALA A 26 7.16 -12.56 1.17
C ALA A 26 6.99 -12.12 2.63
N ARG A 27 6.94 -13.06 3.59
CA ARG A 27 6.71 -12.77 5.02
C ARG A 27 7.79 -11.90 5.67
N SER A 28 9.02 -12.00 5.16
CA SER A 28 10.17 -11.25 5.67
C SER A 28 10.67 -10.21 4.67
N ASN A 29 9.92 -9.92 3.60
CA ASN A 29 10.36 -9.01 2.55
C ASN A 29 9.19 -8.16 2.04
N ASP A 30 9.02 -6.97 2.63
CA ASP A 30 7.95 -6.03 2.29
C ASP A 30 7.90 -5.67 0.79
N ARG A 31 9.06 -5.56 0.12
CA ARG A 31 9.09 -5.25 -1.31
C ARG A 31 8.52 -6.39 -2.13
N GLU A 32 8.83 -7.62 -1.74
CA GLU A 32 8.28 -8.79 -2.40
C GLU A 32 6.77 -8.92 -2.15
N LEU A 33 6.34 -8.67 -0.92
CA LEU A 33 4.93 -8.63 -0.56
C LEU A 33 4.15 -7.60 -1.40
N ILE A 34 4.65 -6.37 -1.50
CA ILE A 34 4.02 -5.31 -2.29
C ILE A 34 3.93 -5.72 -3.77
N ARG A 35 5.01 -6.26 -4.34
CA ARG A 35 5.04 -6.71 -5.73
C ARG A 35 3.96 -7.76 -6.00
N LEU A 36 3.87 -8.77 -5.15
CA LEU A 36 2.91 -9.88 -5.29
C LEU A 36 1.46 -9.41 -5.12
N VAL A 37 1.20 -8.50 -4.17
CA VAL A 37 -0.14 -7.90 -4.01
C VAL A 37 -0.56 -7.14 -5.26
N TRP A 38 0.34 -6.34 -5.84
CA TRP A 38 0.05 -5.61 -7.09
C TRP A 38 -0.17 -6.54 -8.28
N GLU A 39 0.62 -7.61 -8.39
CA GLU A 39 0.43 -8.62 -9.44
C GLU A 39 -0.92 -9.32 -9.33
N LEU A 40 -1.35 -9.62 -8.10
CA LEU A 40 -2.66 -10.18 -7.82
C LEU A 40 -3.79 -9.21 -8.22
N GLN A 41 -3.57 -7.90 -8.09
CA GLN A 41 -4.48 -6.83 -8.55
C GLN A 41 -4.38 -6.55 -10.07
N GLY A 42 -3.58 -7.31 -10.82
CA GLY A 42 -3.44 -7.20 -12.27
C GLY A 42 -2.32 -6.29 -12.75
N PHE A 43 -1.57 -5.64 -11.86
CA PHE A 43 -0.39 -4.84 -12.21
C PHE A 43 0.86 -5.71 -12.23
N ARG A 44 1.28 -6.15 -13.42
CA ARG A 44 2.46 -7.01 -13.60
C ARG A 44 3.70 -6.22 -13.98
N ILE A 45 4.78 -6.41 -13.21
CA ILE A 45 6.09 -5.84 -13.54
C ILE A 45 6.79 -6.79 -14.51
N PRO A 46 7.17 -6.36 -15.72
CA PRO A 46 7.95 -7.18 -16.63
C PRO A 46 9.25 -7.66 -15.96
N ARG A 47 9.63 -8.93 -16.17
CA ARG A 47 10.83 -9.53 -15.53
C ARG A 47 12.09 -8.70 -15.72
N LYS A 48 12.28 -8.10 -16.91
CA LYS A 48 13.41 -7.21 -17.22
C LYS A 48 13.47 -5.94 -16.35
N LEU A 49 12.35 -5.54 -15.74
CA LEU A 49 12.25 -4.36 -14.87
C LEU A 49 12.34 -4.70 -13.38
N LEU A 50 12.28 -5.97 -12.98
CA LEU A 50 12.38 -6.38 -11.58
C LEU A 50 13.67 -5.90 -10.89
N PRO A 51 14.87 -5.96 -11.51
CA PRO A 51 16.07 -5.43 -10.88
C PRO A 51 15.98 -3.93 -10.57
N PHE A 52 15.27 -3.16 -11.40
CA PHE A 52 15.05 -1.73 -11.15
C PHE A 52 14.04 -1.52 -10.02
N TYR A 53 12.97 -2.31 -9.98
CA TYR A 53 11.98 -2.27 -8.89
C TYR A 53 12.63 -2.43 -7.51
N TYR A 54 13.56 -3.36 -7.34
CA TYR A 54 14.27 -3.53 -6.07
C TYR A 54 15.42 -2.54 -5.84
N ARG A 55 15.70 -1.61 -6.77
CA ARG A 55 16.72 -0.56 -6.59
C ARG A 55 16.13 0.80 -6.22
N VAL A 56 14.88 1.07 -6.62
CA VAL A 56 14.22 2.34 -6.32
C VAL A 56 13.75 2.43 -4.86
N LEU A 57 13.40 3.64 -4.40
CA LEU A 57 12.81 3.84 -3.07
C LEU A 57 11.46 3.12 -2.96
N SER A 58 11.18 2.52 -1.79
CA SER A 58 9.88 1.90 -1.56
C SER A 58 8.78 2.98 -1.43
N PRO A 59 7.52 2.66 -1.79
CA PRO A 59 6.38 3.55 -1.57
C PRO A 59 6.28 4.07 -0.13
N GLU A 60 6.54 3.20 0.87
CA GLU A 60 6.51 3.59 2.29
C GLU A 60 7.63 4.58 2.65
N SER A 61 8.86 4.40 2.14
CA SER A 61 9.94 5.36 2.37
C SER A 61 9.60 6.73 1.78
N ILE A 62 9.02 6.77 0.58
CA ILE A 62 8.56 8.00 -0.06
C ILE A 62 7.45 8.66 0.78
N ARG A 63 6.45 7.88 1.20
CA ARG A 63 5.32 8.35 2.03
C ARG A 63 5.80 8.95 3.35
N ARG A 64 6.65 8.24 4.10
CA ARG A 64 7.21 8.69 5.39
C ARG A 64 8.05 9.95 5.22
N THR A 65 8.87 10.00 4.18
CA THR A 65 9.70 11.18 3.88
C THR A 65 8.85 12.40 3.57
N ARG A 66 7.79 12.23 2.75
CA ARG A 66 6.82 13.30 2.49
C ARG A 66 6.16 13.79 3.77
N GLN A 67 5.71 12.88 4.64
CA GLN A 67 5.09 13.26 5.92
C GLN A 67 6.06 14.04 6.82
N LYS A 68 7.34 13.64 6.86
CA LYS A 68 8.37 14.36 7.60
C LYS A 68 8.59 15.78 7.07
N LEU A 69 8.69 15.96 5.75
CA LEU A 69 8.82 17.27 5.13
C LEU A 69 7.60 18.16 5.44
N GLN A 70 6.40 17.60 5.36
CA GLN A 70 5.15 18.32 5.68
C GLN A 70 5.07 18.74 7.15
N ALA A 71 5.54 17.90 8.08
CA ALA A 71 5.63 18.24 9.49
C ALA A 71 6.61 19.40 9.77
N GLN A 72 7.54 19.66 8.85
CA GLN A 72 8.46 20.81 8.90
C GLN A 72 7.89 22.07 8.23
N GLY A 73 6.64 22.04 7.77
CA GLY A 73 6.02 23.15 7.05
C GLY A 73 6.36 23.21 5.55
N LEU A 74 7.09 22.22 5.01
CA LEU A 74 7.49 22.17 3.60
C LEU A 74 6.49 21.38 2.77
N PHE A 75 6.25 21.81 1.53
CA PHE A 75 5.39 21.11 0.55
C PHE A 75 4.02 20.72 1.12
N LEU A 76 3.39 21.67 1.83
CA LEU A 76 2.11 21.45 2.46
C LEU A 76 1.07 20.96 1.44
N PRO A 77 0.22 20.01 1.83
CA PRO A 77 -0.89 19.58 0.98
C PRO A 77 -1.82 20.75 0.68
N GLU A 78 -2.37 20.79 -0.53
CA GLU A 78 -3.36 21.80 -0.93
C GLU A 78 -4.51 21.86 0.08
N ALA A 79 -4.85 23.07 0.53
CA ALA A 79 -5.76 23.30 1.66
C ALA A 79 -7.12 22.57 1.51
N GLU A 80 -7.66 22.51 0.30
CA GLU A 80 -8.93 21.82 0.02
C GLU A 80 -8.89 20.32 0.35
N LYS A 81 -7.75 19.65 0.09
CA LYS A 81 -7.57 18.22 0.35
C LYS A 81 -7.36 17.92 1.83
N VAL A 82 -6.85 18.89 2.60
CA VAL A 82 -6.71 18.77 4.05
C VAL A 82 -8.07 18.85 4.73
N ALA A 83 -8.90 19.83 4.35
CA ALA A 83 -10.23 20.02 4.91
C ALA A 83 -11.11 18.76 4.78
N LYS A 84 -11.12 18.12 3.61
CA LYS A 84 -11.87 16.87 3.37
C LYS A 84 -11.42 15.72 4.28
N ARG A 85 -10.13 15.61 4.59
CA ARG A 85 -9.60 14.56 5.49
C ARG A 85 -9.95 14.82 6.95
N SER A 86 -9.90 16.06 7.39
CA SER A 86 -10.27 16.44 8.75
C SER A 86 -11.75 16.20 9.05
N LEU A 87 -12.63 16.53 8.10
CA LEU A 87 -14.07 16.26 8.19
C LEU A 87 -14.35 14.76 8.31
N PHE A 88 -13.79 13.95 7.40
CA PHE A 88 -13.95 12.50 7.42
C PHE A 88 -13.42 11.87 8.73
N ALA A 89 -12.28 12.35 9.23
CA ALA A 89 -11.71 11.86 10.48
C ALA A 89 -12.56 12.26 11.72
N MET A 90 -13.27 13.38 11.67
CA MET A 90 -14.25 13.76 12.70
C MET A 90 -15.49 12.86 12.64
N GLU A 91 -16.03 12.61 11.46
CA GLU A 91 -17.20 11.74 11.26
C GLU A 91 -16.94 10.32 11.80
N MET A 92 -15.76 9.76 11.51
CA MET A 92 -15.37 8.42 11.97
C MET A 92 -15.09 8.31 13.47
N ARG A 93 -14.93 9.41 14.21
CA ARG A 93 -14.78 9.39 15.69
C ARG A 93 -16.11 9.45 16.43
N ASN A 94 -17.19 9.79 15.74
CA ASN A 94 -18.53 9.95 16.30
C ASN A 94 -19.41 8.70 16.11
N TYR A 95 -18.82 7.61 15.61
CA TYR A 95 -19.39 6.26 15.50
C TYR A 95 -18.57 5.30 16.37
#